data_AF-A0A2D4KIB5-F1
#
_entry.id   AF-A0A2D4KIB5-F1
#
_cell.length_a   1.000
_cell.length_b   1.000
_cell.length_c   1.000
_cell.angle_alpha   90.00
_cell.angle_beta   90.00
_cell.angle_gamma   90.00
#
_symmetry.space_group_name_H-M   'P 1'
#
loop_
_entity.id
_entity.type
_entity.pdbx_description
1 polymer ?
#
loop_
_entity_poly.entity_id
_entity_poly.type
_entity_poly.pdbx_seq_one_letter_code
_entity_poly.pdbx_strand_id
1 'polypeptide(L)'
;DTSSKYTHSNSRISARSSKNRRKAERKKHSLKEGSPLEDVALLEALGEIVRNIDNLKGEIYSILRHLVLYSYDEQAQELQQAFEDTLHLVESSLLEIWRPDLQHTPANPILGPNSTANSISAAYTQQKVMAPIVQDPEIFIAPRLNKNTQWKLTLLQ
;
A
#
# COMPACT_ATOMS: atom_id res chain seq x y z
N ASP A 1 6.61 41.70 41.87
CA ASP A 1 5.52 40.76 41.60
C ASP A 1 5.76 39.95 40.34
N THR A 2 6.12 38.67 40.53
CA THR A 2 6.43 37.71 39.48
C THR A 2 5.15 37.11 38.90
N SER A 3 4.78 37.54 37.70
CA SER A 3 3.73 36.91 36.90
C SER A 3 4.23 35.58 36.33
N SER A 4 3.88 34.50 37.00
CA SER A 4 3.95 33.15 36.44
C SER A 4 2.63 32.46 36.77
N LYS A 5 2.14 31.70 35.78
CA LYS A 5 1.17 30.59 35.86
C LYS A 5 -0.10 30.83 35.06
N TYR A 6 -0.09 30.60 33.74
CA TYR A 6 -1.24 30.00 33.03
C TYR A 6 -0.78 29.28 31.75
N THR A 7 -0.10 28.14 31.88
CA THR A 7 0.18 27.23 30.74
C THR A 7 0.02 25.79 31.18
N HIS A 8 -1.20 25.32 31.44
CA HIS A 8 -1.39 23.89 31.74
C HIS A 8 -2.68 23.23 31.22
N SER A 9 -3.48 23.92 30.41
CA SER A 9 -4.81 23.41 30.02
C SER A 9 -4.86 22.62 28.70
N ASN A 10 -3.78 22.59 27.91
CA ASN A 10 -3.76 21.85 26.62
C ASN A 10 -3.21 20.41 26.70
N SER A 11 -2.58 19.99 27.81
CA SER A 11 -1.87 18.70 27.86
C SER A 11 -2.79 17.47 27.90
N ARG A 12 -3.99 17.59 28.50
CA ARG A 12 -4.95 16.48 28.62
C ARG A 12 -5.67 16.20 27.29
N ILE A 13 -5.95 17.25 26.53
CA ILE A 13 -6.64 17.17 25.23
C ILE A 13 -5.67 16.67 24.15
N SER A 14 -4.42 17.15 24.15
CA SER A 14 -3.38 16.67 23.22
C SER A 14 -2.98 15.22 23.48
N ALA A 15 -2.90 14.78 24.74
CA ALA A 15 -2.60 13.39 25.09
C ALA A 15 -3.70 12.40 24.66
N ARG A 16 -4.98 12.77 24.80
CA ARG A 16 -6.12 11.98 24.30
C ARG A 16 -6.14 11.94 22.77
N SER A 17 -5.88 13.07 22.11
CA SER A 17 -5.77 13.16 20.65
C SER A 17 -4.63 12.28 20.10
N SER A 18 -3.45 12.30 20.75
CA SER A 18 -2.31 11.45 20.38
C SER A 18 -2.61 9.95 20.51
N LYS A 19 -3.23 9.52 21.61
CA LYS A 19 -3.64 8.11 21.79
C LYS A 19 -4.70 7.69 20.77
N ASN A 20 -5.68 8.56 20.49
CA ASN A 20 -6.72 8.27 19.50
C ASN A 20 -6.13 8.17 18.08
N ARG A 21 -5.19 9.06 17.73
CA ARG A 21 -4.46 9.00 16.46
C ARG A 21 -3.69 7.69 16.32
N ARG A 22 -2.90 7.28 17.32
CA ARG A 22 -2.18 5.99 17.27
C ARG A 22 -3.10 4.79 17.12
N LYS A 23 -4.29 4.81 17.75
CA LYS A 23 -5.29 3.74 17.59
C LYS A 23 -5.93 3.74 16.21
N ALA A 24 -6.14 4.92 15.62
CA ALA A 24 -6.62 5.07 14.25
C ALA A 24 -5.58 4.58 13.23
N GLU A 25 -4.30 4.98 13.37
CA GLU A 25 -3.20 4.49 12.52
C GLU A 25 -3.08 2.96 12.56
N ARG A 26 -3.10 2.35 13.75
CA ARG A 26 -3.07 0.88 13.87
C ARG A 26 -4.25 0.18 13.21
N LYS A 27 -5.39 0.86 13.07
CA LYS A 27 -6.55 0.34 12.36
C LYS A 27 -6.47 0.56 10.85
N LYS A 28 -5.74 1.57 10.39
CA LYS A 28 -5.48 1.82 8.97
C LYS A 28 -4.73 0.66 8.33
N HIS A 29 -3.70 0.16 9.01
CA HIS A 29 -2.88 -0.97 8.53
C HIS A 29 -3.40 -2.33 9.00
N SER A 30 -4.64 -2.42 9.48
CA SER A 30 -5.20 -3.65 10.03
C SER A 30 -5.76 -4.51 8.91
N LEU A 31 -5.11 -5.64 8.62
CA LEU A 31 -5.61 -6.69 7.71
C LEU A 31 -6.73 -7.55 8.34
N LYS A 32 -7.54 -6.95 9.21
CA LYS A 32 -8.64 -7.68 9.86
C LYS A 32 -9.85 -7.64 8.94
N GLU A 33 -10.36 -8.82 8.60
CA GLU A 33 -11.59 -8.98 7.81
C GLU A 33 -12.77 -8.21 8.42
N GLY A 34 -13.47 -7.46 7.58
CA GLY A 34 -14.61 -6.61 7.93
C GLY A 34 -14.22 -5.29 8.60
N SER A 35 -12.94 -4.88 8.54
CA SER A 35 -12.53 -3.58 9.07
C SER A 35 -12.84 -2.44 8.09
N PRO A 36 -13.17 -1.22 8.55
CA PRO A 36 -13.56 -0.12 7.65
C PRO A 36 -12.47 0.34 6.66
N LEU A 37 -11.21 -0.07 6.86
CA LEU A 37 -10.06 0.32 6.04
C LEU A 37 -9.34 -0.90 5.47
N GLU A 38 -10.01 -2.06 5.43
CA GLU A 38 -9.44 -3.32 4.95
C GLU A 38 -8.89 -3.21 3.53
N ASP A 39 -9.66 -2.63 2.60
CA ASP A 39 -9.23 -2.46 1.20
C ASP A 39 -7.92 -1.67 1.08
N VAL A 40 -7.78 -0.62 1.91
CA VAL A 40 -6.56 0.22 1.94
C VAL A 40 -5.38 -0.57 2.53
N ALA A 41 -5.62 -1.31 3.60
CA ALA A 41 -4.60 -2.17 4.22
C ALA A 41 -4.13 -3.27 3.24
N LEU A 42 -5.04 -3.86 2.47
CA LEU A 42 -4.75 -4.85 1.45
C LEU A 42 -3.90 -4.26 0.32
N LEU A 43 -4.28 -3.09 -0.21
CA LEU A 43 -3.49 -2.41 -1.25
C LEU A 43 -2.08 -2.08 -0.78
N GLU A 44 -1.92 -1.62 0.45
CA GLU A 44 -0.61 -1.33 1.03
C GLU A 44 0.24 -2.58 1.19
N ALA A 45 -0.34 -3.67 1.72
CA ALA A 45 0.34 -4.95 1.86
C ALA A 45 0.76 -5.54 0.51
N LEU A 46 -0.11 -5.48 -0.50
CA LEU A 46 0.21 -5.88 -1.86
C LEU A 46 1.33 -5.02 -2.44
N GLY A 47 1.28 -3.70 -2.24
CA GLY A 47 2.32 -2.78 -2.67
C GLY A 47 3.68 -3.06 -2.02
N GLU A 48 3.70 -3.47 -0.74
CA GLU A 48 4.90 -3.94 -0.05
C GLU A 48 5.42 -5.25 -0.63
N ILE A 49 4.55 -6.23 -0.89
CA ILE A 49 4.92 -7.50 -1.52
C ILE A 49 5.61 -7.26 -2.87
N VAL A 50 5.05 -6.40 -3.73
CA VAL A 50 5.65 -6.08 -5.03
C VAL A 50 7.03 -5.45 -4.88
N ARG A 51 7.21 -4.51 -3.95
CA ARG A 51 8.52 -3.90 -3.67
C ARG A 51 9.54 -4.93 -3.18
N ASN A 52 9.11 -5.84 -2.32
CA ASN A 52 9.97 -6.92 -1.82
C ASN A 52 10.39 -7.86 -2.95
N ILE A 53 9.48 -8.23 -3.85
CA ILE A 53 9.79 -9.06 -5.03
C ILE A 53 10.82 -8.36 -5.94
N ASP A 54 10.70 -7.04 -6.16
CA ASP A 54 11.69 -6.30 -6.95
C ASP A 54 13.08 -6.32 -6.30
N ASN A 55 13.15 -6.19 -4.97
CA ASN A 55 14.40 -6.25 -4.21
C ASN A 55 15.08 -7.63 -4.27
N LEU A 56 14.31 -8.71 -4.40
CA LEU A 56 14.85 -10.08 -4.50
C LEU A 56 15.68 -10.31 -5.78
N LYS A 57 15.55 -9.47 -6.82
CA LYS A 57 16.32 -9.61 -8.07
C LYS A 57 17.83 -9.74 -7.85
N GLY A 58 18.38 -8.94 -6.92
CA GLY A 58 19.81 -8.98 -6.61
C GLY A 58 20.23 -10.28 -5.91
N GLU A 59 19.40 -10.77 -4.99
CA GLU A 59 19.63 -12.02 -4.27
C GLU A 59 19.52 -13.22 -5.20
N ILE A 60 18.49 -13.26 -6.04
CA ILE A 60 18.29 -14.29 -7.07
C ILE A 60 19.48 -14.32 -8.02
N TYR A 61 19.92 -13.18 -8.55
CA TYR A 61 21.11 -13.12 -9.40
C TYR A 61 22.36 -13.71 -8.71
N SER A 62 22.58 -13.37 -7.44
CA SER A 62 23.68 -13.93 -6.66
C SER A 62 23.56 -15.45 -6.54
N ILE A 63 22.38 -15.97 -6.18
CA ILE A 63 22.14 -17.41 -6.03
C ILE A 63 22.36 -18.14 -7.36
N LEU A 64 21.83 -17.62 -8.46
CA LEU A 64 22.00 -18.20 -9.80
C LEU A 64 23.48 -18.36 -10.16
N ARG A 65 24.30 -17.34 -9.87
CA ARG A 65 25.75 -17.42 -10.12
C ARG A 65 26.43 -18.52 -9.31
N HIS A 66 26.03 -18.72 -8.06
CA HIS A 66 26.58 -19.78 -7.23
C HIS A 66 26.11 -21.15 -7.71
N LEU A 67 24.84 -21.31 -8.07
CA LEU A 67 24.33 -22.58 -8.59
C LEU A 67 25.11 -23.03 -9.84
N VAL A 68 25.32 -22.12 -10.79
CA VAL A 68 26.13 -22.39 -11.99
C VAL A 68 27.59 -22.72 -11.63
N LEU A 69 28.19 -21.98 -10.69
CA LEU A 69 29.57 -22.24 -10.23
C LEU A 69 29.75 -23.65 -9.65
N TYR A 70 28.71 -24.19 -9.02
CA TYR A 70 28.71 -25.54 -8.44
C TYR A 70 28.08 -26.59 -9.38
N SER A 71 27.86 -26.26 -10.66
CA SER A 71 27.29 -27.15 -11.67
C SER A 71 25.85 -27.63 -11.36
N TYR A 72 25.08 -26.83 -10.65
CA TYR A 72 23.65 -27.02 -10.39
C TYR A 72 22.82 -26.26 -11.43
N ASP A 73 23.08 -26.51 -12.72
CA ASP A 73 22.47 -25.75 -13.82
C ASP A 73 20.95 -25.97 -13.92
N GLU A 74 20.47 -27.18 -13.64
CA GLU A 74 19.04 -27.51 -13.64
C GLU A 74 18.27 -26.71 -12.58
N GLN A 75 18.79 -26.65 -11.34
CA GLN A 75 18.20 -25.87 -10.26
C GLN A 75 18.30 -24.37 -10.53
N ALA A 76 19.38 -23.92 -11.19
CA ALA A 76 19.53 -22.53 -11.59
C ALA A 76 18.48 -22.16 -12.64
N GLN A 77 18.22 -23.03 -13.62
CA GLN A 77 17.22 -22.83 -14.64
C GLN A 77 15.80 -22.82 -14.03
N GLU A 78 15.49 -23.79 -13.16
CA GLU A 78 14.20 -23.86 -12.46
C GLU A 78 13.94 -22.59 -11.64
N LEU A 79 14.92 -22.13 -10.86
CA LEU A 79 14.81 -20.92 -10.07
C LEU A 79 14.61 -19.67 -10.94
N GLN A 80 15.39 -19.55 -12.03
CA GLN A 80 15.27 -18.43 -12.96
C GLN A 80 13.89 -18.37 -13.60
N GLN A 81 13.37 -19.52 -14.05
CA GLN A 81 12.04 -19.62 -14.65
C GLN A 81 10.93 -19.30 -13.64
N ALA A 82 10.98 -19.90 -12.44
CA ALA A 82 9.97 -19.66 -11.41
C ALA A 82 9.92 -18.18 -10.98
N PHE A 83 11.08 -17.53 -10.89
CA PHE A 83 11.13 -16.10 -10.58
C PHE A 83 10.66 -15.23 -11.74
N GLU A 84 10.96 -15.59 -12.99
CA GLU A 84 10.41 -14.92 -14.17
C GLU A 84 8.88 -15.01 -14.24
N ASP A 85 8.32 -16.19 -14.02
CA ASP A 85 6.87 -16.42 -13.98
C ASP A 85 6.21 -15.59 -12.87
N THR A 86 6.87 -15.50 -11.71
CA THR A 86 6.42 -14.66 -10.59
C THR A 86 6.43 -13.18 -10.98
N LEU A 87 7.46 -12.69 -11.67
CA LEU A 87 7.52 -11.30 -12.12
C LEU A 87 6.41 -11.01 -13.14
N HIS A 88 6.13 -11.92 -14.07
CA HIS A 88 5.02 -11.78 -15.01
C HIS A 88 3.65 -11.78 -14.33
N LEU A 89 3.46 -12.64 -13.33
CA LEU A 89 2.24 -12.65 -12.52
C LEU A 89 2.07 -11.32 -11.80
N VAL A 90 3.14 -10.77 -11.22
CA VAL A 90 3.09 -9.44 -10.57
C VAL A 90 2.74 -8.35 -11.58
N GLU A 91 3.37 -8.32 -12.76
CA GLU A 91 3.08 -7.32 -13.79
C GLU A 91 1.61 -7.33 -14.25
N SER A 92 1.05 -8.52 -14.49
CA SER A 92 -0.36 -8.68 -14.85
C SER A 92 -1.29 -8.29 -13.70
N SER A 93 -0.97 -8.67 -12.46
CA SER A 93 -1.75 -8.32 -11.26
C SER A 93 -1.75 -6.82 -10.99
N LEU A 94 -0.65 -6.11 -11.27
CA LEU A 94 -0.57 -4.66 -11.13
C LEU A 94 -1.58 -3.94 -12.03
N LEU A 95 -1.74 -4.41 -13.27
CA LEU A 95 -2.72 -3.87 -14.22
C LEU A 95 -4.16 -4.18 -13.81
N GLU A 96 -4.36 -5.32 -13.14
CA GLU A 96 -5.69 -5.71 -12.66
C GLU A 96 -6.13 -4.92 -11.44
N ILE A 97 -5.23 -4.72 -10.46
CA ILE A 97 -5.53 -4.14 -9.15
C ILE A 97 -5.52 -2.61 -9.20
N TRP A 98 -4.51 -2.00 -9.84
CA TRP A 98 -4.36 -0.54 -9.94
C TRP A 98 -4.92 -0.02 -11.25
N ARG A 99 -6.24 -0.17 -11.43
CA ARG A 99 -6.95 0.37 -12.60
C ARG A 99 -7.14 1.89 -12.46
N PRO A 100 -6.73 2.70 -13.46
CA PRO A 100 -6.99 4.15 -13.49
C PRO A 100 -8.49 4.47 -13.34
N ASP A 101 -9.35 3.60 -13.87
CA ASP A 101 -10.80 3.75 -13.89
C ASP A 101 -11.43 3.73 -12.48
N LEU A 102 -10.78 3.08 -11.51
CA LEU A 102 -11.23 2.99 -10.11
C LEU A 102 -10.73 4.15 -9.25
N GLN A 103 -9.68 4.86 -9.67
CA GLN A 103 -9.15 6.03 -8.97
C GLN A 103 -10.07 7.25 -9.10
N HIS A 104 -10.99 7.23 -10.07
CA HIS A 104 -12.04 8.22 -10.25
C HIS A 104 -13.35 7.71 -9.63
N THR A 105 -13.41 7.57 -8.31
CA THR A 105 -14.68 7.89 -7.65
C THR A 105 -14.63 9.38 -7.32
N PRO A 106 -15.09 10.29 -8.21
CA PRO A 106 -15.39 11.61 -7.74
C PRO A 106 -16.42 11.41 -6.63
N ALA A 107 -16.10 11.86 -5.43
CA ALA A 107 -17.10 12.13 -4.43
C ALA A 107 -18.11 13.07 -5.08
N ASN A 108 -19.13 12.51 -5.73
CA ASN A 108 -20.26 13.28 -6.22
C ASN A 108 -20.84 13.90 -4.95
N PRO A 109 -20.72 15.22 -4.77
CA PRO A 109 -21.32 15.83 -3.62
C PRO A 109 -22.81 15.70 -3.87
N ILE A 110 -23.47 14.80 -3.15
CA ILE A 110 -24.92 14.71 -3.04
C ILE A 110 -25.37 15.95 -2.25
N LEU A 111 -25.16 17.12 -2.84
CA LEU A 111 -25.52 18.44 -2.35
C LEU A 111 -26.21 19.20 -3.49
N GLY A 112 -27.14 18.51 -4.15
CA GLY A 112 -28.10 19.14 -5.05
C GLY A 112 -29.28 19.71 -4.25
N PRO A 113 -30.06 20.63 -4.82
CA PRO A 113 -31.23 21.26 -4.18
C PRO A 113 -32.32 20.25 -3.72
N ASN A 114 -32.28 19.01 -4.21
CA ASN A 114 -33.19 17.92 -3.82
C ASN A 114 -32.63 17.00 -2.71
N SER A 115 -31.52 17.38 -2.06
CA SER A 115 -30.87 16.54 -1.03
C SER A 115 -31.51 16.76 0.33
N THR A 116 -31.96 15.68 0.97
CA THR A 116 -32.57 15.71 2.31
C THR A 116 -31.50 15.76 3.40
N ALA A 117 -31.84 16.26 4.60
CA ALA A 117 -30.92 16.29 5.76
C ALA A 117 -30.25 14.92 6.06
N ASN A 118 -30.96 13.82 5.79
CA ASN A 118 -30.43 12.46 5.92
C ASN A 118 -29.36 12.12 4.87
N SER A 119 -29.54 12.55 3.61
CA SER A 119 -28.53 12.32 2.56
C SER A 119 -27.29 13.19 2.77
N ILE A 120 -27.46 14.41 3.27
CA ILE A 120 -26.35 15.32 3.61
C ILE A 120 -25.52 14.78 4.78
N SER A 121 -26.18 14.31 5.85
CA SER A 121 -25.50 13.73 7.01
C SER A 121 -24.83 12.39 6.70
N ALA A 122 -25.44 11.56 5.84
CA ALA A 122 -24.81 10.35 5.30
C ALA A 122 -23.57 10.69 4.45
N ALA A 123 -23.66 11.68 3.55
CA ALA A 123 -22.54 12.12 2.73
C ALA A 123 -21.38 12.69 3.57
N TYR A 124 -21.67 13.47 4.61
CA TYR A 124 -20.65 13.98 5.55
C TYR A 124 -19.99 12.85 6.34
N THR A 125 -20.74 11.82 6.73
CA THR A 125 -20.20 10.67 7.45
C THR A 125 -19.31 9.83 6.52
N GLN A 126 -19.74 9.60 5.28
CA GLN A 126 -18.93 8.95 4.25
C GLN A 126 -17.67 9.77 3.92
N GLN A 127 -17.78 11.09 3.74
CA GLN A 127 -16.61 11.96 3.56
C GLN A 127 -15.65 11.92 4.74
N LYS A 128 -16.13 11.76 5.98
CA LYS A 128 -15.26 11.63 7.15
C LYS A 128 -14.57 10.27 7.24
N VAL A 129 -15.18 9.22 6.68
CA VAL A 129 -14.57 7.88 6.50
C VAL A 129 -13.61 7.87 5.31
N MET A 130 -13.87 8.66 4.27
CA MET A 130 -12.98 8.86 3.11
C MET A 130 -11.87 9.90 3.34
N ALA A 131 -12.02 10.81 4.29
CA ALA A 131 -10.99 11.80 4.63
C ALA A 131 -9.64 11.19 5.04
N PRO A 132 -9.55 10.06 5.78
CA PRO A 132 -8.29 9.35 5.97
C PRO A 132 -7.79 8.63 4.71
N ILE A 133 -8.65 8.33 3.73
CA ILE A 133 -8.28 7.75 2.42
C ILE A 133 -7.56 8.81 1.55
N VAL A 134 -7.89 10.09 1.72
CA VAL A 134 -7.25 11.23 1.01
C VAL A 134 -5.86 11.58 1.56
N GLN A 135 -5.46 11.06 2.73
CA GLN A 135 -4.17 11.43 3.33
C GLN A 135 -2.97 10.75 2.67
N ASP A 136 -3.18 9.73 1.85
CA ASP A 136 -2.10 9.03 1.17
C ASP A 136 -2.54 8.59 -0.24
N PRO A 137 -2.59 9.53 -1.20
CA PRO A 137 -2.93 9.22 -2.59
C PRO A 137 -1.89 8.30 -3.25
N GLU A 138 -0.72 8.10 -2.65
CA GLU A 138 0.33 7.24 -3.18
C GLU A 138 -0.03 5.75 -3.11
N ILE A 139 -0.90 5.33 -2.18
CA ILE A 139 -1.33 3.92 -2.06
C ILE A 139 -2.14 3.48 -3.29
N PHE A 140 -2.80 4.44 -3.94
CA PHE A 140 -3.53 4.20 -5.19
C PHE A 140 -2.62 4.25 -6.41
N ILE A 141 -1.32 4.53 -6.27
CA ILE A 141 -0.36 4.48 -7.38
C ILE A 141 0.30 3.10 -7.36
N ALA A 142 0.27 2.41 -8.50
CA ALA A 142 0.92 1.12 -8.62
C ALA A 142 2.42 1.22 -8.26
N PRO A 143 2.96 0.32 -7.43
CA PRO A 143 4.39 0.27 -7.17
C PRO A 143 5.16 0.03 -8.47
N ARG A 144 6.30 0.70 -8.63
CA ARG A 144 7.12 0.61 -9.85
C ARG A 144 8.00 -0.63 -9.80
N LEU A 145 7.82 -1.54 -10.75
CA LEU A 145 8.71 -2.66 -10.97
C LEU A 145 9.88 -2.25 -11.87
N ASN A 146 11.10 -2.62 -11.51
CA ASN A 146 12.26 -2.37 -12.36
C ASN A 146 12.29 -3.35 -13.55
N LYS A 147 12.17 -2.86 -14.78
CA LYS A 147 12.18 -3.70 -16.00
C LYS A 147 13.56 -4.26 -16.38
N ASN A 148 14.59 -3.98 -15.58
CA ASN A 148 15.94 -4.44 -15.83
C ASN A 148 16.03 -5.97 -15.73
N THR A 149 16.58 -6.59 -16.78
CA THR A 149 16.80 -8.02 -16.90
C THR A 149 18.21 -8.46 -16.48
N GLN A 150 19.04 -7.56 -15.93
CA GLN A 150 20.39 -7.85 -15.45
C GLN A 150 20.47 -8.96 -14.38
N TRP A 151 19.33 -9.33 -13.78
CA TRP A 151 19.26 -10.44 -12.83
C TRP A 151 19.25 -11.83 -13.50
N LYS A 152 18.97 -11.92 -14.80
CA LYS A 152 18.97 -13.19 -15.56
C LYS A 152 20.36 -13.55 -16.04
N LEU A 153 20.69 -14.84 -16.01
CA LEU A 153 21.88 -15.40 -16.64
C LEU A 153 21.54 -15.90 -18.04
N THR A 154 22.12 -15.30 -19.07
CA THR A 154 21.91 -15.67 -20.48
C THR A 154 22.45 -17.06 -20.83
N LEU A 155 23.28 -17.65 -19.96
CA LEU A 155 23.83 -18.99 -20.14
C LEU A 155 22.83 -20.10 -19.75
N LEU A 156 21.78 -19.76 -19.01
CA LEU A 156 20.73 -20.67 -18.53
C LEU A 156 19.47 -20.63 -19.43
N GLN A 157 19.63 -20.16 -20.67
CA GLN A 157 18.53 -19.90 -21.61
C GLN A 157 18.11 -21.15 -22.38
#